data_AF-A0A834KQ00-F1
#
_entry.id   AF-A0A834KQ00-F1
#
_cell.length_a   1.000
_cell.length_b   1.000
_cell.length_c   1.000
_cell.angle_alpha   90.00
_cell.angle_beta   90.00
_cell.angle_gamma   90.00
#
_symmetry.space_group_name_H-M   'P 1'
#
loop_
_entity.id
_entity.type
_entity.pdbx_description
1 polymer ?
#
loop_
_entity_poly.entity_id
_entity_poly.type
_entity_poly.pdbx_seq_one_letter_code
_entity_poly.pdbx_strand_id
1 'polypeptide(L)'
;MKIFGIWPEERKYNRASSYVVLIPLTMMLLFLGIPQTIDLYFIWGDIDLIAENLSLGNMTVLLAISKTIIFWFSGRFRFVGRTLILRSYFPYDIQPTPIYELTVFAQTVAAYCTSGIYTTVDTFVVTLIFHVCGQYENLKQRLRNLPSQRGNDFKAELSQIVKKHDSLNRFADTIEEQFNDMLLLQMLGCTIQLCVTCFLVILSKGITDAVYECPWYDLSPNEARSLMIIMLRARIPLHITAGKFCPFSHNLFSNILKTSMSYLSVLYATNS
;
A
#
# COMPACT_ATOMS: atom_id res chain seq x y z
N MET A 1 7.56 7.49 -45.38
CA MET A 1 6.22 7.20 -44.84
C MET A 1 6.23 7.37 -43.32
N LYS A 2 5.73 8.52 -42.84
CA LYS A 2 5.51 8.90 -41.42
C LYS A 2 4.04 8.68 -40.99
N ILE A 3 3.31 7.84 -41.71
CA ILE A 3 1.84 7.83 -41.72
C ILE A 3 1.22 6.91 -40.65
N PHE A 4 1.99 5.99 -40.07
CA PHE A 4 1.52 5.17 -38.96
C PHE A 4 2.35 5.50 -37.71
N GLY A 5 1.77 6.31 -36.83
CA GLY A 5 2.31 6.67 -35.51
C GLY A 5 2.41 5.48 -34.54
N ILE A 6 3.10 4.42 -34.96
CA ILE A 6 3.24 3.14 -34.25
C ILE A 6 4.52 3.10 -33.41
N TRP A 7 5.45 4.07 -33.56
CA TRP A 7 6.70 4.09 -32.81
C TRP A 7 6.83 5.36 -31.95
N PRO A 8 7.21 5.25 -30.66
CA PRO A 8 7.42 6.42 -29.82
C PRO A 8 8.66 7.19 -30.31
N GLU A 9 8.50 8.50 -30.55
CA GLU A 9 9.64 9.39 -30.81
C GLU A 9 10.56 9.42 -29.57
N GLU A 10 11.88 9.32 -29.81
CA GLU A 10 12.89 9.60 -28.79
C GLU A 10 12.74 11.04 -28.30
N ARG A 11 12.40 11.21 -27.02
CA ARG A 11 12.19 12.54 -26.43
C ARG A 11 13.22 12.85 -25.34
N LYS A 12 13.79 14.05 -25.44
CA LYS A 12 14.74 14.65 -24.49
C LYS A 12 14.11 14.80 -23.11
N TYR A 13 14.84 14.33 -22.10
CA TYR A 13 14.52 14.41 -20.67
C TYR A 13 14.37 15.87 -20.21
N ASN A 14 13.20 16.26 -19.71
CA ASN A 14 12.95 17.61 -19.18
C ASN A 14 13.05 17.64 -17.65
N ARG A 15 13.98 18.46 -17.13
CA ARG A 15 14.39 18.59 -15.72
C ARG A 15 13.23 18.95 -14.76
N ALA A 16 12.17 19.60 -15.26
CA ALA A 16 11.03 20.07 -14.47
C ALA A 16 10.22 18.93 -13.82
N SER A 17 10.09 17.77 -14.46
CA SER A 17 9.40 16.59 -13.89
C SER A 17 10.09 16.02 -12.64
N SER A 18 11.37 16.34 -12.44
CA SER A 18 12.13 15.93 -11.25
C SER A 18 11.78 16.73 -10.00
N TYR A 19 11.38 18.00 -10.16
CA TYR A 19 11.08 18.90 -9.04
C TYR A 19 9.66 18.72 -8.48
N VAL A 20 8.72 18.21 -9.28
CA VAL A 20 7.34 17.92 -8.85
C VAL A 20 7.29 16.87 -7.71
N VAL A 21 8.32 16.02 -7.60
CA VAL A 21 8.44 14.96 -6.58
C VAL A 21 9.02 15.47 -5.27
N LEU A 22 9.86 16.51 -5.33
CA LEU A 22 10.43 17.13 -4.14
C LEU A 22 9.35 17.74 -3.25
N ILE A 23 8.24 18.22 -3.85
CA ILE A 23 7.14 18.92 -3.16
C ILE A 23 6.32 17.99 -2.23
N PRO A 24 5.81 16.82 -2.67
CA PRO A 24 5.14 15.88 -1.76
C PRO A 24 6.11 15.28 -0.73
N LEU A 25 7.38 15.06 -1.10
CA LEU A 25 8.40 14.53 -0.20
C LEU A 25 8.73 15.53 0.93
N THR A 26 8.77 16.84 0.63
CA THR A 26 8.90 17.89 1.65
C THR A 26 7.62 18.07 2.48
N MET A 27 6.42 17.93 1.89
CA MET A 27 5.16 17.94 2.64
C MET A 27 5.06 16.77 3.63
N MET A 28 5.48 15.55 3.23
CA MET A 28 5.51 14.38 4.11
C MET A 28 6.50 14.57 5.27
N LEU A 29 7.68 15.12 4.99
CA LEU A 29 8.69 15.43 6.02
C LEU A 29 8.18 16.48 7.03
N LEU A 30 7.42 17.48 6.57
CA LEU A 30 6.86 18.52 7.45
C LEU A 30 5.70 17.98 8.30
N PHE A 31 4.73 17.27 7.72
CA PHE A 31 3.55 16.81 8.46
C PHE A 31 3.79 15.57 9.35
N LEU A 32 4.76 14.71 9.04
CA LEU A 32 5.10 13.56 9.88
C LEU A 32 6.26 13.88 10.85
N GLY A 33 7.24 14.66 10.39
CA GLY A 33 8.41 15.00 11.20
C GLY A 33 8.10 16.00 12.31
N ILE A 34 7.25 17.00 12.08
CA ILE A 34 6.94 18.02 13.09
C ILE A 34 6.19 17.42 14.29
N PRO A 35 5.11 16.63 14.13
CA PRO A 35 4.46 15.98 15.26
C PRO A 35 5.40 15.04 16.01
N GLN A 36 6.19 14.21 15.30
CA GLN A 36 7.19 13.34 15.95
C GLN A 36 8.20 14.13 16.79
N THR A 37 8.67 15.28 16.29
CA THR A 37 9.67 16.10 17.00
C THR A 37 9.06 16.79 18.22
N ILE A 38 7.80 17.21 18.14
CA ILE A 38 7.06 17.80 19.25
C ILE A 38 6.78 16.75 20.33
N ASP A 39 6.38 15.55 19.93
CA ASP A 39 6.06 14.45 20.85
C ASP A 39 7.34 13.97 21.59
N LEU A 40 8.46 13.88 20.88
CA LEU A 40 9.77 13.56 21.46
C LEU A 40 10.22 14.62 22.50
N TYR A 41 9.88 15.88 22.27
CA TYR A 41 10.19 16.98 23.18
C TYR A 41 9.35 16.92 24.46
N PHE A 42 8.08 16.52 24.36
CA PHE A 42 7.17 16.43 25.49
C PHE A 42 7.42 15.18 26.37
N ILE A 43 7.90 14.10 25.76
CA ILE A 43 8.22 12.82 26.42
C ILE A 43 9.65 12.81 27.01
N TRP A 44 10.38 13.93 26.91
CA TRP A 44 11.79 13.99 27.31
C TRP A 44 11.98 13.68 28.81
N GLY A 45 12.51 12.49 29.09
CA GLY A 45 12.72 11.99 30.45
C GLY A 45 12.57 10.48 30.59
N ASP A 46 11.81 9.84 29.69
CA ASP A 46 11.55 8.40 29.72
C ASP A 46 12.07 7.71 28.46
N ILE A 47 13.24 7.07 28.55
CA ILE A 47 13.98 6.54 27.39
C ILE A 47 13.21 5.40 26.68
N ASP A 48 12.42 4.62 27.42
CA ASP A 48 11.63 3.53 26.85
C ASP A 48 10.51 4.06 25.95
N LEU A 49 9.83 5.13 26.39
CA LEU A 49 8.75 5.78 25.64
C LEU A 49 9.29 6.51 24.39
N ILE A 50 10.51 7.07 24.48
CA ILE A 50 11.23 7.69 23.36
C ILE A 50 11.59 6.63 22.31
N ALA A 51 12.13 5.48 22.74
CA ALA A 51 12.53 4.41 21.82
C ALA A 51 11.35 3.78 21.08
N GLU A 52 10.20 3.63 21.76
CA GLU A 52 8.96 3.10 21.18
C GLU A 52 8.38 4.05 20.13
N ASN A 53 8.29 5.36 20.44
CA ASN A 53 7.79 6.39 19.53
C ASN A 53 8.72 6.56 18.30
N LEU A 54 10.04 6.45 18.50
CA LEU A 54 11.03 6.50 17.42
C LEU A 54 10.95 5.27 16.49
N SER A 55 10.70 4.07 17.03
CA SER A 55 10.54 2.83 16.25
C SER A 55 9.29 2.89 15.37
N LEU A 56 8.16 3.34 15.94
CA LEU A 56 6.87 3.45 15.26
C LEU A 56 6.86 4.50 14.14
N GLY A 57 7.40 5.68 14.43
CA GLY A 57 7.45 6.74 13.43
C GLY A 57 8.43 6.43 12.28
N ASN A 58 9.57 5.78 12.57
CA ASN A 58 10.51 5.37 11.53
C ASN A 58 9.90 4.35 10.55
N MET A 59 9.13 3.36 11.01
CA MET A 59 8.49 2.36 10.14
C MET A 59 7.48 3.01 9.17
N THR A 60 6.69 3.95 9.68
CA THR A 60 5.70 4.71 8.90
C THR A 60 6.35 5.54 7.80
N VAL A 61 7.40 6.29 8.16
CA VAL A 61 8.16 7.14 7.24
C VAL A 61 8.85 6.29 6.18
N LEU A 62 9.38 5.12 6.53
CA LEU A 62 10.03 4.20 5.58
C LEU A 62 9.06 3.60 4.55
N LEU A 63 7.85 3.22 4.98
CA LEU A 63 6.80 2.74 4.07
C LEU A 63 6.31 3.84 3.12
N ALA A 64 6.18 5.07 3.63
CA ALA A 64 5.76 6.23 2.85
C ALA A 64 6.82 6.65 1.81
N ILE A 65 8.10 6.66 2.21
CA ILE A 65 9.25 6.91 1.32
C ILE A 65 9.35 5.81 0.26
N SER A 66 9.25 4.53 0.65
CA SER A 66 9.35 3.41 -0.29
C SER A 66 8.24 3.44 -1.35
N LYS A 67 6.98 3.74 -0.99
CA LYS A 67 5.89 3.93 -1.96
C LYS A 67 6.14 5.10 -2.91
N THR A 68 6.67 6.22 -2.40
CA THR A 68 7.00 7.41 -3.20
C THR A 68 8.13 7.10 -4.20
N ILE A 69 9.14 6.35 -3.77
CA ILE A 69 10.24 5.87 -4.63
C ILE A 69 9.70 4.90 -5.69
N ILE A 70 8.85 3.93 -5.32
CA ILE A 70 8.26 2.96 -6.26
C ILE A 70 7.39 3.66 -7.29
N PHE A 71 6.54 4.61 -6.89
CA PHE A 71 5.73 5.41 -7.80
C PHE A 71 6.59 6.22 -8.77
N TRP A 72 7.70 6.79 -8.30
CA TRP A 72 8.63 7.54 -9.14
C TRP A 72 9.37 6.66 -10.15
N PHE A 73 9.88 5.50 -9.71
CA PHE A 73 10.50 4.53 -10.60
C PHE A 73 9.49 3.96 -11.60
N SER A 74 8.25 3.70 -11.20
CA SER A 74 7.18 3.21 -12.08
C SER A 74 6.69 4.28 -13.07
N GLY A 75 6.57 5.54 -12.62
CA GLY A 75 6.20 6.69 -13.43
C GLY A 75 7.23 7.03 -14.50
N ARG A 76 8.52 6.78 -14.22
CA ARG A 76 9.61 6.87 -15.21
C ARG A 76 9.40 5.97 -16.44
N PHE A 77 8.60 4.91 -16.33
CA PHE A 77 8.37 3.92 -17.39
C PHE A 77 7.11 4.14 -18.25
N ARG A 78 6.19 5.07 -17.93
CA ARG A 78 4.83 5.07 -18.53
C ARG A 78 4.42 6.30 -19.36
N PHE A 79 5.26 7.32 -19.52
CA PHE A 79 4.90 8.50 -20.32
C PHE A 79 5.11 8.32 -21.83
N VAL A 80 4.23 7.55 -22.46
CA VAL A 80 4.08 7.50 -23.92
C VAL A 80 2.84 8.35 -24.30
N GLY A 81 3.06 9.60 -24.74
CA GLY A 81 2.03 10.52 -25.24
C GLY A 81 1.34 11.43 -24.20
N ARG A 82 0.50 12.38 -24.66
CA ARG A 82 -0.36 13.25 -23.81
C ARG A 82 -1.57 12.48 -23.27
N THR A 83 -1.33 11.43 -22.50
CA THR A 83 -2.38 10.65 -21.84
C THR A 83 -2.41 10.96 -20.34
N LEU A 84 -3.60 11.26 -19.81
CA LEU A 84 -3.78 11.53 -18.38
C LEU A 84 -3.50 10.28 -17.54
N ILE A 85 -2.99 10.49 -16.32
CA ILE A 85 -2.66 9.42 -15.36
C ILE A 85 -3.93 8.66 -14.96
N LEU A 86 -5.02 9.39 -14.72
CA LEU A 86 -6.36 8.86 -14.52
C LEU A 86 -7.24 9.34 -15.66
N ARG A 87 -7.78 8.41 -16.45
CA ARG A 87 -8.71 8.73 -17.53
C ARG A 87 -10.05 9.13 -16.92
N SER A 88 -10.26 10.43 -16.78
CA SER A 88 -11.47 11.05 -16.21
C SER A 88 -12.07 12.04 -17.21
N TYR A 89 -13.39 12.22 -17.15
CA TYR A 89 -14.08 13.22 -17.96
C TYR A 89 -13.96 14.60 -17.31
N PHE A 90 -13.49 15.60 -18.05
CA PHE A 90 -13.43 16.99 -17.60
C PHE A 90 -14.28 17.86 -18.54
N PRO A 91 -15.01 18.86 -17.99
CA PRO A 91 -15.90 19.72 -18.78
C PRO A 91 -15.16 20.78 -19.65
N TYR A 92 -13.83 20.78 -19.67
CA TYR A 92 -12.98 21.72 -20.40
C TYR A 92 -11.94 20.98 -21.27
N ASP A 93 -11.44 21.64 -22.32
CA ASP A 93 -10.41 21.04 -23.18
C ASP A 93 -9.05 21.00 -22.46
N ILE A 94 -8.55 19.77 -22.25
CA ILE A 94 -7.34 19.47 -21.48
C ILE A 94 -6.10 19.40 -22.40
N GLN A 95 -6.29 19.26 -23.71
CA GLN A 95 -5.18 19.09 -24.65
C GLN A 95 -4.25 20.31 -24.76
N PRO A 96 -4.68 21.58 -24.62
CA PRO A 96 -3.76 22.72 -24.71
C PRO A 96 -2.85 22.86 -23.48
N THR A 97 -1.58 23.19 -23.71
CA THR A 97 -0.64 23.64 -22.68
C THR A 97 -0.96 25.10 -22.32
N PRO A 98 -1.03 25.49 -21.03
CA PRO A 98 -0.53 24.79 -19.82
C PRO A 98 -1.60 24.00 -19.02
N ILE A 99 -2.86 24.01 -19.45
CA ILE A 99 -3.99 23.39 -18.73
C ILE A 99 -3.78 21.88 -18.55
N TYR A 100 -3.19 21.23 -19.55
CA TYR A 100 -2.76 19.83 -19.47
C TYR A 100 -1.84 19.56 -18.26
N GLU A 101 -0.78 20.36 -18.11
CA GLU A 101 0.23 20.17 -17.08
C GLU A 101 -0.34 20.45 -15.68
N LEU A 102 -1.19 21.47 -15.56
CA LEU A 102 -1.90 21.78 -14.32
C LEU A 102 -2.86 20.66 -13.91
N THR A 103 -3.58 20.07 -14.87
CA THR A 103 -4.51 18.96 -14.60
C THR A 103 -3.76 17.69 -14.16
N VAL A 104 -2.63 17.38 -14.80
CA VAL A 104 -1.77 16.26 -14.38
C VAL A 104 -1.18 16.49 -12.99
N PHE A 105 -0.77 17.72 -12.69
CA PHE A 105 -0.30 18.10 -11.35
C PHE A 105 -1.40 17.91 -10.30
N ALA A 106 -2.60 18.42 -10.57
CA ALA A 106 -3.75 18.26 -9.68
C ALA A 106 -4.11 16.78 -9.46
N GLN A 107 -4.13 15.95 -10.51
CA GLN A 107 -4.36 14.51 -10.40
C GLN A 107 -3.30 13.81 -9.53
N THR A 108 -2.03 14.22 -9.66
CA THR A 108 -0.92 13.66 -8.88
C THR A 108 -1.04 14.02 -7.40
N VAL A 109 -1.36 15.28 -7.10
CA VAL A 109 -1.60 15.74 -5.73
C VAL A 109 -2.79 15.00 -5.12
N ALA A 110 -3.91 14.89 -5.84
CA ALA A 110 -5.10 14.19 -5.37
C ALA A 110 -4.83 12.69 -5.10
N ALA A 111 -4.10 12.01 -5.99
CA ALA A 111 -3.73 10.61 -5.81
C ALA A 111 -2.82 10.43 -4.58
N TYR A 112 -1.91 11.37 -4.34
CA TYR A 112 -1.03 11.35 -3.19
C TYR A 112 -1.79 11.62 -1.89
N CYS A 113 -2.65 12.64 -1.83
CA CYS A 113 -3.50 12.92 -0.68
C CYS A 113 -4.37 11.70 -0.32
N THR A 114 -4.99 11.07 -1.33
CA THR A 114 -5.80 9.86 -1.13
C THR A 114 -4.95 8.72 -0.55
N SER A 115 -3.78 8.43 -1.12
CA SER A 115 -2.92 7.35 -0.61
C SER A 115 -2.32 7.64 0.78
N GLY A 116 -2.07 8.90 1.10
CA GLY A 116 -1.67 9.36 2.42
C GLY A 116 -2.74 9.07 3.46
N ILE A 117 -3.98 9.49 3.21
CA ILE A 117 -5.11 9.25 4.12
C ILE A 117 -5.26 7.74 4.40
N TYR A 118 -5.27 6.88 3.37
CA TYR A 118 -5.37 5.43 3.57
C TYR A 118 -4.20 4.87 4.39
N THR A 119 -2.97 5.25 4.07
CA THR A 119 -1.78 4.70 4.76
C THR A 119 -1.70 5.18 6.21
N THR A 120 -2.13 6.40 6.52
CA THR A 120 -2.16 6.93 7.89
C THR A 120 -3.09 6.13 8.79
N VAL A 121 -4.28 5.77 8.32
CA VAL A 121 -5.23 4.99 9.11
C VAL A 121 -4.69 3.58 9.37
N ASP A 122 -4.18 2.89 8.33
CA ASP A 122 -3.56 1.56 8.48
C ASP A 122 -2.39 1.59 9.49
N THR A 123 -1.55 2.62 9.39
CA THR A 123 -0.40 2.78 10.28
C THR A 123 -0.84 3.03 11.72
N PHE A 124 -1.88 3.83 11.93
CA PHE A 124 -2.40 4.12 13.25
C PHE A 124 -2.87 2.84 13.96
N VAL A 125 -3.60 1.96 13.25
CA VAL A 125 -4.02 0.66 13.79
C VAL A 125 -2.82 -0.20 14.18
N VAL A 126 -1.84 -0.32 13.28
CA VAL A 126 -0.60 -1.07 13.53
C VAL A 126 0.14 -0.50 14.75
N THR A 127 0.16 0.82 14.89
CA THR A 127 0.81 1.52 16.00
C THR A 127 0.17 1.19 17.34
N LEU A 128 -1.16 1.25 17.41
CA LEU A 128 -1.91 0.90 18.61
C LEU A 128 -1.67 -0.55 19.02
N ILE A 129 -1.68 -1.49 18.07
CA ILE A 129 -1.42 -2.91 18.33
C ILE A 129 0.00 -3.11 18.88
N PHE A 130 1.00 -2.51 18.25
CA PHE A 130 2.38 -2.61 18.73
C PHE A 130 2.55 -2.00 20.12
N HIS A 131 1.88 -0.88 20.40
CA HIS A 131 1.92 -0.26 21.72
C HIS A 131 1.36 -1.18 22.81
N VAL A 132 0.21 -1.81 22.54
CA VAL A 132 -0.38 -2.79 23.45
C VAL A 132 0.56 -3.99 23.66
N CYS A 133 1.11 -4.54 22.59
CA CYS A 133 2.10 -5.63 22.67
C CYS A 133 3.33 -5.24 23.50
N GLY A 134 3.85 -4.01 23.35
CA GLY A 134 4.96 -3.48 24.15
C GLY A 134 4.62 -3.39 25.64
N GLN A 135 3.43 -2.87 25.96
CA GLN A 135 2.93 -2.81 27.34
C GLN A 135 2.76 -4.21 27.97
N TYR A 136 2.31 -5.21 27.20
CA TYR A 136 2.24 -6.59 27.66
C TYR A 136 3.63 -7.20 27.94
N GLU A 137 4.63 -6.92 27.10
CA GLU A 137 5.99 -7.43 27.36
C GLU A 137 6.61 -6.77 28.60
N ASN A 138 6.38 -5.47 28.81
CA ASN A 138 6.80 -4.78 30.05
C ASN A 138 6.13 -5.41 31.28
N LEU A 139 4.82 -5.66 31.20
CA LEU A 139 4.06 -6.32 32.27
C LEU A 139 4.61 -7.72 32.58
N LYS A 140 4.93 -8.50 31.56
CA LYS A 140 5.55 -9.82 31.67
C LYS A 140 6.92 -9.76 32.33
N GLN A 141 7.73 -8.74 32.01
CA GLN A 141 9.02 -8.52 32.67
C GLN A 141 8.84 -8.17 34.15
N ARG A 142 7.88 -7.31 34.51
CA ARG A 142 7.53 -7.01 35.91
C ARG A 142 7.07 -8.26 36.66
N LEU A 143 6.26 -9.11 36.02
CA LEU A 143 5.82 -10.38 36.59
C LEU A 143 6.98 -11.35 36.84
N ARG A 144 7.96 -11.43 35.92
CA ARG A 144 9.17 -12.25 36.09
C ARG A 144 10.04 -11.79 37.25
N ASN A 145 10.07 -10.48 37.52
CA ASN A 145 10.83 -9.88 38.62
C ASN A 145 10.06 -9.85 39.95
N LEU A 146 8.81 -10.32 39.97
CA LEU A 146 7.96 -10.37 41.16
C LEU A 146 8.54 -11.24 42.30
N PRO A 147 9.13 -12.42 42.06
CA PRO A 147 9.67 -13.29 43.12
C PRO A 147 10.82 -12.67 43.92
N SER A 148 11.49 -11.65 43.38
CA SER A 148 12.57 -10.92 44.06
C SER A 148 12.07 -9.99 45.17
N GLN A 149 10.77 -9.71 45.25
CA GLN A 149 10.18 -8.84 46.26
C GLN A 149 9.65 -9.62 47.48
N ARG A 150 9.71 -9.02 48.68
CA ARG A 150 9.27 -9.65 49.93
C ARG A 150 8.14 -8.88 50.62
N GLY A 151 7.22 -9.62 51.24
CA GLY A 151 6.25 -9.06 52.19
C GLY A 151 5.18 -8.17 51.57
N ASN A 152 5.03 -6.95 52.07
CA ASN A 152 4.00 -5.99 51.61
C ASN A 152 4.25 -5.48 50.19
N ASP A 153 5.52 -5.38 49.76
CA ASP A 153 5.88 -4.89 48.42
C ASP A 153 5.40 -5.85 47.34
N PHE A 154 5.51 -7.17 47.58
CA PHE A 154 4.99 -8.20 46.68
C PHE A 154 3.48 -8.04 46.43
N LYS A 155 2.70 -7.83 47.50
CA LYS A 155 1.25 -7.65 47.38
C LYS A 155 0.89 -6.35 46.65
N ALA A 156 1.65 -5.27 46.92
CA ALA A 156 1.46 -3.99 46.25
C ALA A 156 1.75 -4.09 44.75
N GLU A 157 2.88 -4.67 44.36
CA GLU A 157 3.25 -4.88 42.94
C GLU A 157 2.30 -5.82 42.22
N LEU A 158 1.92 -6.95 42.83
CA LEU A 158 0.96 -7.86 42.22
C LEU A 158 -0.38 -7.17 41.97
N SER A 159 -0.86 -6.35 42.92
CA SER A 159 -2.08 -5.55 42.73
C SER A 159 -1.94 -4.54 41.58
N GLN A 160 -0.78 -3.90 41.43
CA GLN A 160 -0.50 -3.01 40.30
C GLN A 160 -0.49 -3.74 38.96
N ILE A 161 0.16 -4.91 38.89
CA ILE A 161 0.22 -5.75 37.70
C ILE A 161 -1.20 -6.17 37.28
N VAL A 162 -2.02 -6.67 38.22
CA VAL A 162 -3.39 -7.09 37.91
C VAL A 162 -4.23 -5.92 37.39
N LYS A 163 -4.16 -4.75 38.05
CA LYS A 163 -4.88 -3.54 37.59
C LYS A 163 -4.42 -3.08 36.21
N LYS A 164 -3.11 -3.11 35.95
CA LYS A 164 -2.55 -2.71 34.65
C LYS A 164 -2.93 -3.71 33.56
N HIS A 165 -2.89 -5.01 33.83
CA HIS A 165 -3.35 -6.06 32.92
C HIS A 165 -4.82 -5.85 32.52
N ASP A 166 -5.68 -5.66 33.50
CA ASP A 166 -7.11 -5.43 33.32
C ASP A 166 -7.39 -4.13 32.53
N SER A 167 -6.59 -3.08 32.75
CA SER A 167 -6.65 -1.87 31.93
C SER A 167 -6.19 -2.08 30.48
N LEU A 168 -5.17 -2.91 30.25
CA LEU A 168 -4.68 -3.22 28.90
C LEU A 168 -5.69 -4.08 28.13
N ASN A 169 -6.34 -5.04 28.81
CA ASN A 169 -7.40 -5.85 28.23
C ASN A 169 -8.56 -4.98 27.76
N ARG A 170 -9.07 -4.08 28.61
CA ARG A 170 -10.11 -3.12 28.21
C ARG A 170 -9.72 -2.26 27.01
N PHE A 171 -8.45 -1.85 26.95
CA PHE A 171 -7.96 -1.04 25.83
C PHE A 171 -7.88 -1.85 24.54
N ALA A 172 -7.45 -3.12 24.61
CA ALA A 172 -7.47 -4.05 23.49
C ALA A 172 -8.90 -4.29 22.98
N ASP A 173 -9.86 -4.51 23.89
CA ASP A 173 -11.28 -4.66 23.55
C ASP A 173 -11.81 -3.41 22.83
N THR A 174 -11.42 -2.21 23.29
CA THR A 174 -11.80 -0.94 22.65
C THR A 174 -11.23 -0.80 21.23
N ILE A 175 -9.97 -1.22 21.03
CA ILE A 175 -9.33 -1.25 19.70
C ILE A 175 -10.10 -2.21 18.80
N GLU A 176 -10.38 -3.42 19.27
CA GLU A 176 -11.11 -4.42 18.49
C GLU A 176 -12.48 -3.89 18.05
N GLU A 177 -13.29 -3.39 18.98
CA GLU A 177 -14.63 -2.87 18.66
C GLU A 177 -14.60 -1.69 17.68
N GLN A 178 -13.66 -0.75 17.83
CA GLN A 178 -13.57 0.42 16.94
C GLN A 178 -13.08 0.07 15.54
N PHE A 179 -12.11 -0.84 15.41
CA PHE A 179 -11.51 -1.15 14.12
C PHE A 179 -12.14 -2.34 13.41
N ASN A 180 -12.94 -3.17 14.08
CA ASN A 180 -13.56 -4.35 13.47
C ASN A 180 -14.40 -3.99 12.23
N ASP A 181 -15.28 -2.99 12.34
CA ASP A 181 -16.13 -2.56 11.22
C ASP A 181 -15.30 -1.94 10.08
N MET A 182 -14.27 -1.17 10.43
CA MET A 182 -13.36 -0.57 9.46
C MET A 182 -12.58 -1.65 8.68
N LEU A 183 -12.02 -2.62 9.40
CA LEU A 183 -11.27 -3.74 8.83
C LEU A 183 -12.18 -4.63 7.96
N LEU A 184 -13.42 -4.85 8.38
CA LEU A 184 -14.41 -5.59 7.59
C LEU A 184 -14.69 -4.87 6.26
N LEU A 185 -14.93 -3.57 6.29
CA LEU A 185 -15.17 -2.77 5.09
C LEU A 185 -13.93 -2.78 4.17
N GLN A 186 -12.73 -2.67 4.74
CA GLN A 186 -11.47 -2.73 4.00
C GLN A 186 -11.26 -4.09 3.34
N MET A 187 -11.57 -5.19 4.03
CA MET A 187 -11.49 -6.54 3.47
C MET A 187 -12.46 -6.73 2.29
N LEU A 188 -13.71 -6.31 2.45
CA LEU A 188 -14.71 -6.35 1.37
C LEU A 188 -14.27 -5.50 0.17
N GLY A 189 -13.76 -4.29 0.41
CA GLY A 189 -13.23 -3.41 -0.63
C GLY A 189 -12.08 -4.05 -1.41
N CYS A 190 -11.11 -4.63 -0.70
CA CYS A 190 -9.98 -5.36 -1.30
C CYS A 190 -10.47 -6.54 -2.15
N THR A 191 -11.45 -7.32 -1.68
CA THR A 191 -12.02 -8.44 -2.43
C THR A 191 -12.71 -7.96 -3.70
N ILE A 192 -13.56 -6.92 -3.63
CA ILE A 192 -14.24 -6.37 -4.81
C ILE A 192 -13.22 -5.85 -5.82
N GLN A 193 -12.21 -5.09 -5.36
CA GLN A 193 -11.14 -4.58 -6.22
C GLN A 193 -10.37 -5.71 -6.91
N LEU A 194 -10.06 -6.79 -6.18
CA LEU A 194 -9.44 -7.99 -6.73
C LEU A 194 -10.33 -8.66 -7.78
N CYS A 195 -11.62 -8.81 -7.51
CA CYS A 195 -12.59 -9.41 -8.43
C CYS A 195 -12.71 -8.59 -9.73
N VAL A 196 -12.88 -7.27 -9.63
CA VAL A 196 -12.95 -6.38 -10.80
C VAL A 196 -11.66 -6.44 -11.60
N THR A 197 -10.51 -6.37 -10.93
CA THR A 197 -9.20 -6.49 -11.59
C THR A 197 -9.06 -7.83 -12.31
N CYS A 198 -9.48 -8.93 -11.69
CA CYS A 198 -9.46 -10.26 -12.27
C CYS A 198 -10.38 -10.35 -13.50
N PHE A 199 -11.61 -9.83 -13.39
CA PHE A 199 -12.57 -9.78 -14.49
C PHE A 199 -12.01 -9.00 -15.69
N LEU A 200 -11.40 -7.83 -15.47
CA LEU A 200 -10.76 -7.06 -16.53
C LEU A 200 -9.61 -7.82 -17.21
N VAL A 201 -8.81 -8.57 -16.43
CA VAL A 201 -7.75 -9.43 -16.98
C VAL A 201 -8.33 -10.56 -17.83
N ILE A 202 -9.40 -11.22 -17.36
CA ILE A 202 -10.06 -12.30 -18.12
C ILE A 202 -10.69 -11.74 -19.41
N LEU A 203 -11.41 -10.62 -19.33
CA LEU A 203 -12.00 -9.95 -20.49
C LEU A 203 -10.94 -9.59 -21.54
N SER A 204 -9.77 -9.11 -21.09
CA SER A 204 -8.66 -8.82 -22.01
C SER A 204 -8.12 -10.05 -22.74
N LYS A 205 -8.17 -11.24 -22.10
CA LYS A 205 -7.79 -12.51 -22.74
C LYS A 205 -8.83 -12.96 -23.77
N GLY A 206 -10.12 -12.77 -23.49
CA GLY A 206 -11.21 -13.12 -24.41
C GLY A 206 -11.15 -12.41 -25.77
N ILE A 207 -10.46 -11.27 -25.87
CA ILE A 207 -10.17 -10.62 -27.16
C ILE A 207 -9.33 -11.53 -28.06
N THR A 208 -8.39 -12.27 -27.48
CA THR A 208 -7.57 -13.23 -28.23
C THR A 208 -8.44 -14.34 -28.80
N ASP A 209 -9.34 -14.89 -27.97
CA ASP A 209 -10.25 -15.98 -28.36
C ASP A 209 -11.23 -15.53 -29.44
N ALA A 210 -11.84 -14.35 -29.30
CA ALA A 210 -12.73 -13.77 -30.31
C ALA A 210 -12.05 -13.52 -31.66
N VAL A 211 -10.76 -13.14 -31.65
CA VAL A 211 -9.97 -12.98 -32.88
C VAL A 211 -9.60 -14.34 -33.50
N TYR A 212 -9.45 -15.40 -32.70
CA TYR A 212 -9.26 -16.78 -33.18
C TYR A 212 -10.53 -17.35 -33.83
N GLU A 213 -11.70 -17.03 -33.31
CA GLU A 213 -13.01 -17.48 -33.82
C GLU A 213 -13.47 -16.70 -35.06
N CYS A 214 -12.86 -15.56 -35.36
CA CYS A 214 -13.11 -14.81 -36.59
C CYS A 214 -12.75 -15.65 -37.82
N PRO A 215 -13.53 -15.63 -38.91
CA PRO A 215 -13.18 -16.28 -40.18
C PRO A 215 -12.04 -15.51 -40.88
N TRP A 216 -10.88 -15.48 -40.24
CA TRP A 216 -9.70 -14.74 -40.67
C TRP A 216 -9.13 -15.22 -42.00
N TYR A 217 -9.50 -16.44 -42.40
CA TYR A 217 -9.12 -17.08 -43.66
C TYR A 217 -9.89 -16.52 -44.87
N ASP A 218 -11.03 -15.85 -44.66
CA ASP A 218 -11.83 -15.23 -45.72
C ASP A 218 -11.50 -13.74 -45.95
N LEU A 219 -10.60 -13.17 -45.14
CA LEU A 219 -10.24 -11.75 -45.18
C LEU A 219 -9.15 -11.43 -46.20
N SER A 220 -9.11 -10.17 -46.65
CA SER A 220 -8.02 -9.73 -47.52
C SER A 220 -6.67 -9.77 -46.78
N PRO A 221 -5.53 -9.93 -47.49
CA PRO A 221 -4.21 -10.02 -46.85
C PRO A 221 -3.84 -8.84 -45.94
N ASN A 222 -4.40 -7.65 -46.20
CA ASN A 222 -4.15 -6.46 -45.39
C ASN A 222 -4.99 -6.45 -44.09
N GLU A 223 -6.21 -6.99 -44.13
CA GLU A 223 -7.10 -7.13 -42.97
C GLU A 223 -6.63 -8.26 -42.05
N ALA A 224 -6.25 -9.41 -42.61
CA ALA A 224 -5.68 -10.53 -41.87
C ALA A 224 -4.38 -10.15 -41.14
N ARG A 225 -3.52 -9.32 -41.76
CA ARG A 225 -2.33 -8.75 -41.09
C ARG A 225 -2.69 -7.88 -39.89
N SER A 226 -3.77 -7.09 -39.99
CA SER A 226 -4.23 -6.22 -38.90
C SER A 226 -4.75 -7.05 -37.72
N LEU A 227 -5.51 -8.12 -37.96
CA LEU A 227 -5.93 -9.08 -36.93
C LEU A 227 -4.76 -9.82 -36.28
N MET A 228 -3.74 -10.19 -37.07
CA MET A 228 -2.53 -10.83 -36.54
C MET A 228 -1.75 -9.90 -35.61
N ILE A 229 -1.70 -8.60 -35.90
CA ILE A 229 -1.14 -7.59 -34.99
C ILE A 229 -1.94 -7.52 -33.68
N ILE A 230 -3.27 -7.56 -33.75
CA ILE A 230 -4.14 -7.57 -32.56
C ILE A 230 -3.90 -8.83 -31.72
N MET A 231 -3.83 -10.02 -32.33
CA MET A 231 -3.49 -11.27 -31.64
C MET A 231 -2.12 -11.21 -30.96
N LEU A 232 -1.09 -10.74 -31.68
CA LEU A 232 0.27 -10.64 -31.14
C LEU A 232 0.35 -9.68 -29.95
N ARG A 233 -0.47 -8.63 -29.94
CA ARG A 233 -0.57 -7.67 -28.84
C ARG A 233 -1.41 -8.20 -27.68
N ALA A 234 -2.49 -8.93 -27.96
CA ALA A 234 -3.34 -9.57 -26.95
C ALA A 234 -2.68 -10.79 -26.29
N ARG A 235 -1.71 -11.42 -26.97
CA ARG A 235 -0.83 -12.46 -26.40
C ARG A 235 0.14 -11.95 -25.33
N ILE A 236 0.33 -10.63 -25.17
CA ILE A 236 1.04 -10.04 -24.02
C ILE A 236 0.01 -10.00 -22.89
N PRO A 237 0.01 -10.96 -21.96
CA PRO A 237 -1.07 -11.04 -21.00
C PRO A 237 -0.95 -9.86 -20.05
N LEU A 238 -2.09 -9.28 -19.65
CA LEU A 238 -2.13 -8.26 -18.63
C LEU A 238 -1.84 -8.90 -17.24
N HIS A 239 -0.61 -9.39 -17.04
CA HIS A 239 -0.15 -9.94 -15.77
C HIS A 239 0.28 -8.80 -14.88
N ILE A 240 -0.57 -8.45 -13.92
CA ILE A 240 -0.14 -7.65 -12.78
C ILE A 240 0.77 -8.55 -11.95
N THR A 241 2.06 -8.25 -11.94
CA THR A 241 3.07 -9.00 -11.17
C THR A 241 3.60 -8.12 -10.05
N ALA A 242 3.74 -8.67 -8.85
CA ALA A 242 4.47 -8.04 -7.76
C ALA A 242 5.97 -8.07 -8.11
N GLY A 243 6.51 -6.91 -8.51
CA GLY A 243 7.93 -6.75 -8.83
C GLY A 243 8.48 -7.61 -9.97
N LYS A 244 7.62 -8.15 -10.85
CA LYS A 244 7.96 -9.21 -11.85
C LYS A 244 8.35 -10.57 -11.28
N PHE A 245 8.29 -10.77 -9.96
CA PHE A 245 8.63 -12.05 -9.32
C PHE A 245 7.41 -12.97 -9.21
N CYS A 246 6.26 -12.42 -8.83
CA CYS A 246 5.05 -13.22 -8.60
C CYS A 246 3.84 -12.61 -9.32
N PRO A 247 3.10 -13.37 -10.14
CA PRO A 247 1.84 -12.90 -10.69
C PRO A 247 0.82 -12.75 -9.56
N PHE A 248 0.24 -11.55 -9.46
CA PHE A 248 -0.84 -11.25 -8.54
C PHE A 248 -2.08 -12.03 -8.99
N SER A 249 -2.39 -13.11 -8.26
CA SER A 249 -3.43 -14.07 -8.61
C SER A 249 -4.12 -14.59 -7.35
N HIS A 250 -5.35 -15.10 -7.49
CA HIS A 250 -6.08 -15.75 -6.40
C HIS A 250 -5.28 -16.91 -5.78
N ASN A 251 -4.49 -17.61 -6.59
CA ASN A 251 -3.61 -18.68 -6.12
C ASN A 251 -2.50 -18.16 -5.19
N LEU A 252 -1.90 -17.00 -5.50
CA LEU A 252 -0.90 -16.36 -4.65
C LEU A 252 -1.51 -15.95 -3.30
N PHE A 253 -2.69 -15.35 -3.31
CA PHE A 253 -3.39 -14.96 -2.07
C PHE A 253 -3.72 -16.17 -1.19
N SER A 254 -4.26 -17.24 -1.79
CA SER A 254 -4.55 -18.48 -1.07
C SER A 254 -3.27 -19.11 -0.49
N ASN A 255 -2.16 -19.07 -1.24
CA ASN A 255 -0.89 -19.58 -0.77
C ASN A 255 -0.34 -18.76 0.41
N ILE A 256 -0.44 -17.42 0.36
CA ILE A 256 -0.03 -16.55 1.47
C ILE A 256 -0.81 -16.90 2.74
N LEU A 257 -2.14 -16.98 2.65
CA LEU A 257 -2.98 -17.35 3.79
C LEU A 257 -2.63 -18.73 4.36
N LYS A 258 -2.43 -19.72 3.49
CA LYS A 258 -2.01 -21.08 3.91
C LYS A 258 -0.67 -21.06 4.62
N THR A 259 0.31 -20.32 4.09
CA THR A 259 1.63 -20.20 4.71
C THR A 259 1.55 -19.51 6.07
N SER A 260 0.80 -18.41 6.19
CA SER A 260 0.62 -17.70 7.46
C SER A 260 -0.03 -18.59 8.54
N MET A 261 -1.10 -19.31 8.18
CA MET A 261 -1.75 -20.26 9.10
C MET A 261 -0.83 -21.41 9.50
N SER A 262 0.00 -21.91 8.57
CA SER A 262 1.01 -22.93 8.87
C SER A 262 2.03 -22.42 9.90
N TYR A 263 2.55 -21.20 9.72
CA TYR A 263 3.47 -20.58 10.69
C TYR A 263 2.82 -20.40 12.07
N LEU A 264 1.58 -19.92 12.13
CA LEU A 264 0.83 -19.80 13.39
C LEU A 264 0.64 -21.17 14.07
N SER A 265 0.32 -22.21 13.29
CA SER A 265 0.16 -23.56 13.81
C SER A 265 1.45 -24.12 14.42
N VAL A 266 2.59 -23.88 13.77
CA VAL A 266 3.91 -24.26 14.29
C VAL A 266 4.23 -23.50 15.58
N LEU A 267 4.06 -22.17 15.58
CA LEU A 267 4.28 -21.35 16.77
C LEU A 267 3.44 -21.82 17.96
N TYR A 268 2.17 -22.13 17.72
CA TYR A 268 1.27 -22.67 18.73
C TYR A 268 1.77 -24.01 19.29
N ALA A 269 2.20 -24.92 18.41
CA ALA A 269 2.73 -26.22 18.81
C ALA A 269 4.10 -26.15 19.55
N THR A 270 4.87 -25.09 19.34
CA THR A 270 6.16 -24.89 20.03
C THR A 270 6.04 -24.13 21.36
N ASN A 271 4.93 -23.42 21.59
CA ASN A 271 4.65 -22.70 22.85
C ASN A 271 3.78 -23.52 23.82
N SER A 272 3.34 -24.72 23.42
CA SER A 272 2.66 -25.72 24.26
C SER A 272 3.65 -26.72 24.84
#